data_AF-A0A7L2XNT3-F1
#
_entry.id   AF-A0A7L2XNT3-F1
#
_cell.length_a   1.000
_cell.length_b   1.000
_cell.length_c   1.000
_cell.angle_alpha   90.00
_cell.angle_beta   90.00
_cell.angle_gamma   90.00
#
_symmetry.space_group_name_H-M   'P 1'
#
loop_
_entity.id
_entity.type
_entity.pdbx_description
1 polymer ?
#
loop_
_entity_poly.entity_id
_entity_poly.type
_entity_poly.pdbx_seq_one_letter_code
_entity_poly.pdbx_strand_id
1 'polypeptide(L)' 'GTLFLVMPKEPIIGLSEAGGSRESLLGHVMIVGKMCVVHLGLTNGFRMVVDEGPEGGQSVYRIHLPVLGGHQLGWPPG' A
#
# COMPACT_ATOMS: atom_id res chain seq x y z
N GLY A 1 6.54 -14.98 -5.83
CA GLY A 1 5.78 -13.91 -5.15
C GLY A 1 6.36 -12.57 -5.50
N THR A 2 5.53 -11.54 -5.56
CA THR A 2 5.90 -10.17 -5.92
C THR A 2 5.53 -9.26 -4.76
N LEU A 3 6.43 -8.34 -4.40
CA LEU A 3 6.22 -7.27 -3.42
C LEU A 3 6.81 -5.98 -3.98
N PHE A 4 6.04 -4.90 -3.98
CA PHE A 4 6.53 -3.55 -4.27
C PHE A 4 5.79 -2.52 -3.43
N LEU A 5 6.35 -1.32 -3.33
CA LEU A 5 5.78 -0.20 -2.58
C LEU A 5 5.36 0.92 -3.53
N VAL A 6 4.19 1.50 -3.29
CA VAL A 6 3.81 2.80 -3.88
C VAL A 6 3.81 3.84 -2.77
N MET A 7 4.49 4.97 -3.01
CA MET A 7 4.62 6.03 -2.01
C MET A 7 4.36 7.39 -2.65
N PRO A 8 3.65 8.30 -1.98
CA PRO A 8 3.56 9.68 -2.42
C PRO A 8 4.94 10.35 -2.35
N LYS A 9 5.23 11.24 -3.31
CA LYS A 9 6.44 12.08 -3.26
C LYS A 9 6.40 13.02 -2.06
N GLU A 10 5.23 13.55 -1.76
CA GLU A 10 4.98 14.35 -0.57
C GLU A 10 5.02 13.45 0.68
N PRO A 11 5.79 13.81 1.71
CA PRO A 11 5.85 13.03 2.94
C PRO A 11 4.53 13.15 3.72
N ILE A 12 3.98 11.99 4.10
CA ILE A 12 2.89 11.86 5.06
C ILE A 12 3.38 10.82 6.08
N ILE A 13 3.40 11.13 7.37
CA ILE A 13 4.03 10.29 8.39
C ILE A 13 3.29 8.96 8.56
N GLY A 14 1.97 9.02 8.66
CA GLY A 14 1.07 7.87 8.80
C GLY A 14 -0.32 8.21 8.28
N LEU A 15 -1.17 7.20 8.12
CA LEU A 15 -2.55 7.37 7.69
C LEU A 15 -3.34 8.19 8.72
N SER A 16 -3.05 8.07 10.01
CA SER A 16 -3.73 8.83 11.07
C SER A 16 -3.56 10.35 10.95
N GLU A 17 -2.47 10.81 10.32
CA GLU A 17 -2.22 12.24 10.07
C GLU A 17 -2.81 12.74 8.73
N ALA A 18 -3.34 11.84 7.91
CA ALA A 18 -3.93 12.21 6.62
C ALA A 18 -5.32 12.85 6.83
N GLY A 19 -5.36 14.17 6.93
CA GLY A 19 -6.62 14.93 6.88
C GLY A 19 -7.30 14.85 5.50
N GLY A 20 -8.56 15.33 5.41
CA GLY A 20 -9.37 15.25 4.19
C GLY A 20 -8.74 15.88 2.94
N SER A 21 -7.83 16.85 3.10
CA SER A 21 -7.06 17.42 1.99
C SER A 21 -6.16 16.42 1.26
N ARG A 22 -5.90 15.24 1.85
CA ARG A 22 -5.05 14.17 1.31
C ARG A 22 -5.82 13.06 0.61
N GLU A 23 -7.16 13.08 0.62
CA GLU A 23 -7.99 12.02 0.04
C GLU A 23 -7.63 11.71 -1.41
N SER A 24 -7.53 12.73 -2.26
CA SER A 24 -7.18 12.54 -3.68
C SER A 24 -5.78 11.96 -3.86
N LEU A 25 -4.82 12.31 -2.98
CA LEU A 25 -3.46 11.80 -3.06
C LEU A 25 -3.40 10.32 -2.64
N LEU A 26 -4.10 9.95 -1.56
CA LEU A 26 -4.18 8.56 -1.11
C LEU A 26 -4.92 7.68 -2.13
N GLY A 27 -6.02 8.18 -2.71
CA GLY A 27 -6.71 7.51 -3.81
C GLY A 27 -5.79 7.32 -5.02
N HIS A 28 -5.01 8.35 -5.37
CA HIS A 28 -4.03 8.25 -6.46
C HIS A 28 -2.97 7.16 -6.20
N VAL A 29 -2.46 7.04 -4.98
CA VAL A 29 -1.50 5.98 -4.58
C VAL A 29 -2.09 4.59 -4.81
N MET A 30 -3.36 4.35 -4.43
CA MET A 30 -4.03 3.06 -4.67
C MET A 30 -4.20 2.76 -6.17
N ILE A 31 -4.61 3.78 -6.96
CA ILE A 31 -4.80 3.63 -8.40
C ILE A 31 -3.46 3.32 -9.09
N VAL A 32 -2.38 4.01 -8.73
CA VAL A 32 -1.04 3.72 -9.25
C VAL A 32 -0.61 2.30 -8.89
N GLY A 33 -0.84 1.85 -7.65
CA GLY A 33 -0.56 0.47 -7.26
C GLY A 33 -1.30 -0.55 -8.12
N LYS A 34 -2.59 -0.32 -8.40
CA LYS A 34 -3.38 -1.18 -9.28
C LYS A 34 -2.86 -1.16 -10.73
N MET A 35 -2.34 -0.04 -11.22
CA MET A 35 -1.71 0.02 -12.55
C MET A 35 -0.40 -0.80 -12.58
N CYS A 36 0.41 -0.73 -11.52
CA CYS A 36 1.64 -1.53 -11.40
C CYS A 36 1.35 -3.04 -11.38
N VAL A 37 0.29 -3.48 -10.69
CA VAL A 37 -0.17 -4.89 -10.69
C VAL A 37 -0.37 -5.41 -12.12
N VAL A 38 -1.02 -4.61 -12.98
CA VAL A 38 -1.26 -4.97 -14.39
C VAL A 38 0.06 -5.10 -15.15
N HIS A 39 0.98 -4.15 -14.96
CA HIS A 39 2.28 -4.17 -15.63
C HIS A 39 3.16 -5.35 -15.20
N LEU A 40 3.02 -5.79 -13.95
CA LEU A 40 3.75 -6.93 -13.38
C LEU A 40 3.08 -8.28 -13.64
N GLY A 41 1.98 -8.33 -14.41
CA GLY A 41 1.31 -9.58 -14.78
C GLY A 41 0.62 -10.30 -13.62
N LEU A 42 0.25 -9.57 -12.55
CA LEU A 42 -0.44 -10.14 -11.39
C LEU A 42 -1.94 -10.31 -11.69
N THR A 43 -2.28 -11.38 -12.39
CA THR A 43 -3.66 -11.63 -12.90
C THR A 43 -4.57 -12.35 -11.92
N ASN A 44 -4.01 -13.08 -10.94
CA ASN A 44 -4.78 -13.91 -10.01
C ASN A 44 -4.96 -13.27 -8.62
N GLY A 45 -5.12 -11.95 -8.58
CA GLY A 45 -5.31 -11.18 -7.36
C GLY A 45 -4.02 -10.67 -6.70
N PHE A 46 -4.21 -9.78 -5.73
CA PHE A 46 -3.16 -9.14 -4.92
C PHE A 46 -3.75 -8.62 -3.60
N ARG A 47 -2.90 -8.30 -2.63
CA ARG A 47 -3.26 -7.59 -1.39
C ARG A 47 -2.53 -6.25 -1.34
N MET A 48 -3.25 -5.21 -0.98
CA MET A 48 -2.69 -3.92 -0.59
C MET A 48 -2.80 -3.79 0.93
N VAL A 49 -1.75 -3.31 1.59
CA VAL A 49 -1.71 -3.14 3.05
C VAL A 49 -1.30 -1.71 3.35
N VAL A 50 -1.88 -1.11 4.39
CA VAL A 50 -1.42 0.14 4.96
C VAL A 50 -1.23 -0.11 6.45
N ASP A 51 0.01 -0.03 6.89
CA ASP A 51 0.39 -0.24 8.29
C ASP A 51 0.41 1.10 9.02
N GLU A 52 -0.17 1.13 10.22
CA GLU A 52 -0.27 2.34 11.06
C GLU A 52 0.24 2.05 12.47
N GLY A 53 1.25 2.82 12.89
CA GLY A 53 1.82 2.74 14.24
C GLY A 53 2.47 1.39 14.58
N PRO A 54 2.90 1.21 15.84
CA PRO A 54 3.63 0.01 16.27
C PRO A 54 2.82 -1.28 16.12
N GLU A 55 1.55 -1.27 16.53
CA GLU A 55 0.65 -2.44 16.47
C GLU A 55 0.26 -2.81 15.03
N GLY A 56 0.26 -1.83 14.12
CA GLY A 56 0.08 -2.08 12.68
C GLY A 56 1.34 -2.56 11.98
N GLY A 57 2.51 -2.60 12.65
CA GLY A 57 3.78 -3.02 12.04
C GLY A 57 4.50 -1.93 11.23
N GLN A 58 4.13 -0.66 11.39
CA GLN A 58 4.73 0.44 10.65
C GLN A 58 6.21 0.61 10.99
N SER A 59 7.09 0.23 10.06
CA SER A 59 8.55 0.25 10.27
C SER A 59 9.21 1.58 9.90
N VAL A 60 8.59 2.37 9.03
CA VAL A 60 9.07 3.68 8.57
C VAL A 60 7.95 4.70 8.65
N TYR A 61 8.24 5.85 9.26
CA TYR A 61 7.32 6.99 9.44
C TYR A 61 7.14 7.80 8.15
N ARG A 62 6.70 7.10 7.11
CA ARG A 62 6.26 7.63 5.82
C ARG A 62 5.24 6.65 5.22
N ILE A 63 4.11 7.16 4.73
CA ILE A 63 3.10 6.34 4.05
C ILE A 63 3.74 5.62 2.87
N HIS A 64 3.56 4.31 2.88
CA HIS A 64 3.85 3.42 1.78
C HIS A 64 2.71 2.41 1.67
N LEU A 65 2.38 2.05 0.44
CA LEU A 65 1.37 1.04 0.12
C LEU A 65 2.10 -0.21 -0.38
N PRO A 66 2.45 -1.17 0.50
CA PRO A 66 2.81 -2.51 0.09
C PRO A 66 1.74 -3.15 -0.79
N VAL A 67 2.18 -3.71 -1.91
CA VAL A 67 1.35 -4.50 -2.82
C VAL A 67 1.98 -5.88 -2.98
N LEU A 68 1.27 -6.92 -2.56
CA LEU A 68 1.73 -8.31 -2.55
C LEU A 68 0.91 -9.15 -3.55
N GLY A 69 1.57 -10.04 -4.29
CA GLY A 69 0.89 -10.95 -5.22
C GLY A 69 1.77 -12.07 -5.76
N GLY A 70 1.27 -12.74 -6.79
CA GLY A 70 2.01 -13.81 -7.50
C GLY A 70 2.11 -15.13 -6.71
N HIS A 71 1.29 -15.28 -5.66
CA HIS A 71 1.03 -16.52 -4.93
C HIS A 71 -0.23 -16.33 -4.06
N GLN A 72 -0.81 -17.43 -3.57
CA GLN A 72 -1.93 -17.37 -2.62
C GLN A 72 -1.46 -16.76 -1.30
N LEU A 73 -2.15 -15.71 -0.85
CA LEU A 73 -1.89 -15.07 0.44
C LEU A 73 -2.74 -15.72 1.53
N GLY A 74 -2.16 -15.85 2.73
CA GLY A 74 -2.80 -16.43 3.91
C GLY A 74 -3.82 -15.49 4.58
N TRP A 75 -4.57 -16.06 5.52
CA TRP A 75 -5.49 -15.37 6.42
C TRP A 75 -5.39 -15.98 7.83
N PRO A 76 -5.30 -15.18 8.92
CA PRO A 76 -5.40 -13.72 8.98
C PRO A 76 -4.23 -12.99 8.29
N PRO A 77 -4.37 -11.68 7.98
CA PRO A 77 -3.37 -10.90 7.27
C PRO A 77 -2.36 -10.29 8.27
N GLY A 78 -1.75 -11.13 9.11
CA GLY A 78 -0.78 -10.77 10.14
C GLY A 78 0.06 -11.98 10.52
#